data_AF-A0A7Y1Y5H0-F1
#
_entry.id   AF-A0A7Y1Y5H0-F1
#
_cell.length_a   1.000
_cell.length_b   1.000
_cell.length_c   1.000
_cell.angle_alpha   90.00
_cell.angle_beta   90.00
_cell.angle_gamma   90.00
#
_symmetry.space_group_name_H-M   'P 1'
#
loop_
_entity.id
_entity.type
_entity.pdbx_description
1 polymer ?
#
loop_
_entity_poly.entity_id
_entity_poly.type
_entity_poly.pdbx_seq_one_letter_code
_entity_poly.pdbx_strand_id
1 'polypeptide(L)' 'MDNYQTIHQFLQAFAPEISGRSTDAVTPDLEKDIKNFAAGNLTDEQVSDLSRELLANENAMERLASLLRN' A
#
# COMPACT_ATOMS: atom_id res chain seq x y z
N MET A 1 -13.77 13.94 -0.39
CA MET A 1 -13.60 12.46 -0.48
C MET A 1 -12.63 12.12 -1.63
N ASP A 2 -11.70 13.02 -1.95
CA ASP A 2 -11.06 13.05 -3.27
C ASP A 2 -9.62 12.49 -3.29
N ASN A 3 -8.98 12.38 -2.12
CA ASN A 3 -7.61 11.85 -2.04
C ASN A 3 -7.57 10.33 -2.31
N TYR A 4 -8.54 9.56 -1.82
CA TYR A 4 -8.54 8.10 -1.96
C TYR A 4 -8.68 7.65 -3.42
N GLN A 5 -9.60 8.25 -4.17
CA GLN A 5 -9.85 7.89 -5.56
C GLN A 5 -8.65 8.26 -6.45
N THR A 6 -7.98 9.38 -6.15
CA THR A 6 -6.76 9.80 -6.83
C THR A 6 -5.60 8.85 -6.54
N ILE A 7 -5.43 8.44 -5.29
CA ILE A 7 -4.41 7.45 -4.89
C ILE A 7 -4.70 6.10 -5.57
N HIS A 8 -5.94 5.63 -5.56
CA HIS A 8 -6.33 4.37 -6.19
C HIS A 8 -6.06 4.37 -7.71
N GLN A 9 -6.41 5.46 -8.42
CA GLN A 9 -6.16 5.58 -9.86
C GLN A 9 -4.66 5.67 -10.18
N PHE A 10 -3.89 6.41 -9.39
CA PHE A 10 -2.45 6.46 -9.51
C PHE A 10 -1.86 5.06 -9.39
N LEU A 11 -2.24 4.32 -8.35
CA LEU A 11 -1.67 3.02 -8.08
C LEU A 11 -2.06 1.96 -9.14
N GLN A 12 -3.30 1.97 -9.63
CA GLN A 12 -3.73 1.12 -10.76
C GLN A 12 -2.92 1.37 -12.04
N ALA A 13 -2.48 2.61 -12.28
CA ALA A 13 -1.66 2.92 -13.45
C ALA A 13 -0.23 2.34 -13.35
N PHE A 14 0.28 2.08 -12.14
CA PHE A 14 1.61 1.50 -11.91
C PHE A 14 1.61 -0.03 -11.73
N ALA A 15 0.45 -0.65 -11.50
CA ALA A 15 0.29 -2.11 -11.42
C ALA A 15 0.99 -2.90 -12.57
N PRO A 16 0.90 -2.49 -13.86
CA PRO A 16 1.57 -3.21 -14.95
C PRO A 16 3.10 -3.11 -14.96
N GLU A 17 3.72 -2.11 -14.33
CA GLU A 17 5.19 -2.02 -14.20
C GLU A 17 5.74 -2.92 -13.09
N ILE A 18 4.85 -3.45 -12.25
CA ILE A 18 5.15 -4.13 -11.01
C ILE A 18 4.94 -5.64 -11.11
N SER A 19 4.15 -6.09 -12.09
CA SER A 19 3.80 -7.50 -12.33
C SER A 19 5.00 -8.44 -12.57
N GLY A 20 6.24 -7.92 -12.61
CA GLY A 20 7.48 -8.70 -12.66
C GLY A 20 8.13 -9.01 -11.31
N ARG A 21 7.61 -8.46 -10.19
CA ARG A 21 8.18 -8.62 -8.83
C ARG A 21 7.23 -9.29 -7.82
N SER A 22 5.98 -9.54 -8.19
CA SER A 22 4.91 -9.93 -7.26
C SER A 22 5.17 -11.24 -6.52
N THR A 23 5.47 -11.12 -5.22
CA THR A 23 4.91 -12.06 -4.26
C THR A 23 3.56 -11.51 -3.83
N ASP A 24 2.46 -12.16 -4.21
CA ASP A 24 1.09 -11.76 -3.83
C ASP A 24 0.83 -11.90 -2.32
N ALA A 25 1.77 -12.42 -1.55
CA ALA A 25 1.63 -12.65 -0.13
C ALA A 25 1.81 -11.35 0.67
N VAL A 26 0.78 -10.98 1.45
CA VAL A 26 0.94 -9.98 2.52
C VAL A 26 1.54 -10.69 3.72
N THR A 27 2.82 -10.43 4.01
CA THR A 27 3.49 -11.00 5.18
C THR A 27 2.94 -10.39 6.48
N PRO A 28 3.06 -11.07 7.64
CA PRO A 28 2.63 -10.51 8.92
C PRO A 28 3.28 -9.17 9.27
N ASP A 29 4.55 -8.99 8.87
CA ASP A 29 5.28 -7.73 9.08
C ASP A 29 4.73 -6.62 8.17
N LEU A 30 4.46 -6.93 6.90
CA LEU A 30 3.83 -5.98 5.96
C LEU A 30 2.42 -5.58 6.42
N GLU A 31 1.61 -6.53 6.91
CA GLU A 31 0.29 -6.25 7.49
C GLU A 31 0.38 -5.32 8.71
N LYS A 32 1.43 -5.43 9.52
CA LYS A 32 1.67 -4.56 10.68
C LYS A 32 2.00 -3.14 10.21
N ASP A 33 2.84 -2.99 9.19
CA ASP A 33 3.24 -1.69 8.67
C ASP A 33 2.09 -1.00 7.94
N ILE A 34 1.27 -1.74 7.19
CA ILE A 34 0.01 -1.25 6.60
C ILE A 34 -0.93 -0.69 7.67
N LYS A 35 -1.07 -1.39 8.81
CA LYS A 35 -1.89 -0.91 9.94
C LYS A 35 -1.32 0.34 10.60
N ASN A 36 -0.01 0.40 10.79
CA ASN A 36 0.66 1.57 11.36
C ASN A 36 0.52 2.78 10.44
N PHE A 37 0.61 2.58 9.13
CA PHE A 37 0.38 3.62 8.13
C PHE A 37 -1.05 4.15 8.19
N ALA A 38 -2.04 3.26 8.19
CA ALA A 38 -3.45 3.65 8.30
C ALA A 38 -3.76 4.39 9.61
N ALA A 39 -3.04 4.08 10.69
CA ALA A 39 -3.15 4.76 11.98
C ALA A 39 -2.36 6.08 12.08
N GLY A 40 -1.56 6.43 11.06
CA GLY A 40 -0.70 7.63 11.07
C GLY A 40 0.53 7.53 11.98
N ASN A 41 0.96 6.32 12.33
CA ASN A 41 2.03 6.04 13.30
C ASN A 41 3.36 5.65 12.65
N LEU A 42 3.65 6.13 11.44
CA LEU A 42 4.91 5.88 10.74
C LEU A 42 5.73 7.15 10.57
N THR A 43 7.06 7.01 10.62
CA THR A 43 8.00 8.07 10.25
C THR A 43 8.07 8.21 8.73
N ASP A 44 8.55 9.35 8.23
CA ASP A 44 8.68 9.61 6.78
C ASP A 44 9.53 8.55 6.05
N GLU A 45 10.57 8.03 6.72
CA GLU A 45 11.42 6.96 6.20
C GLU A 45 10.65 5.64 6.05
N GLN A 46 9.87 5.27 7.06
CA GLN A 46 9.03 4.07 7.03
C GLN A 46 7.91 4.17 5.99
N VAL A 47 7.37 5.37 5.78
CA VAL A 47 6.39 5.64 4.72
C VAL A 47 6.99 5.42 3.34
N SER A 48 8.22 5.89 3.12
CA SER A 48 8.93 5.69 1.85
C SER A 48 9.15 4.20 1.55
N ASP A 49 9.62 3.43 2.52
CA ASP A 49 9.87 1.99 2.32
C ASP A 49 8.58 1.21 2.11
N LEU A 50 7.57 1.46 2.95
CA LEU A 50 6.25 0.84 2.80
C LEU A 50 5.60 1.22 1.46
N SER A 51 5.78 2.44 0.96
CA SER A 51 5.21 2.86 -0.33
C SER A 51 5.75 2.02 -1.49
N ARG A 52 7.03 1.61 -1.43
CA ARG A 52 7.65 0.75 -2.44
C ARG A 52 7.11 -0.68 -2.37
N GLU A 53 6.89 -1.20 -1.17
CA GLU A 53 6.28 -2.53 -0.98
C GLU A 53 4.80 -2.56 -1.36
N LEU A 54 4.04 -1.52 -1.00
CA LEU A 54 2.63 -1.37 -1.40
C LEU A 54 2.49 -1.30 -2.90
N LEU A 55 3.34 -0.50 -3.55
CA LEU A 55 3.42 -0.47 -5.00
C LEU A 55 3.70 -1.88 -5.52
N ALA A 56 4.70 -2.57 -4.96
CA ALA A 56 5.14 -3.90 -5.38
C ALA A 56 4.13 -5.04 -5.15
N ASN A 57 3.04 -4.81 -4.39
CA ASN A 57 2.11 -5.84 -3.94
C ASN A 57 0.66 -5.32 -3.94
N GLU A 58 -0.11 -5.72 -4.95
CA GLU A 58 -1.50 -5.32 -5.12
C GLU A 58 -2.39 -5.70 -3.91
N ASN A 59 -2.17 -6.86 -3.30
CA ASN A 59 -2.94 -7.28 -2.12
C ASN A 59 -2.64 -6.41 -0.88
N ALA A 60 -1.39 -5.97 -0.72
CA ALA A 60 -0.99 -5.05 0.35
C ALA A 60 -1.68 -3.69 0.18
N MET A 61 -1.81 -3.26 -1.06
CA MET A 61 -2.48 -2.02 -1.43
C MET A 61 -3.99 -2.08 -1.21
N GLU A 62 -4.67 -3.14 -1.66
CA GLU A 62 -6.09 -3.37 -1.37
C GLU A 62 -6.35 -3.40 0.14
N ARG A 63 -5.42 -4.00 0.91
CA ARG A 63 -5.50 -4.07 2.35
C ARG A 63 -5.43 -2.69 3.00
N LEU A 64 -4.47 -1.87 2.61
CA LEU A 64 -4.37 -0.48 3.07
C LEU A 64 -5.64 0.29 2.71
N ALA A 65 -6.10 0.16 1.48
CA ALA A 65 -7.33 0.78 1.00
C ALA A 65 -8.55 0.42 1.87
N SER A 66 -8.69 -0.86 2.24
CA SER A 66 -9.74 -1.33 3.13
C SER A 66 -9.63 -0.74 4.54
N LEU A 67 -8.43 -0.50 5.06
CA LEU A 67 -8.24 0.10 6.37
C LEU A 67 -8.58 1.59 6.38
N LEU A 68 -8.26 2.32 5.30
CA LEU A 68 -8.54 3.75 5.17
C LEU A 68 -10.02 4.07 4.88
N ARG A 69 -10.79 3.08 4.40
CA ARG A 69 -12.23 3.24 4.13
C ARG A 69 -13.08 3.17 5.40
N ASN A 70 -12.57 2.54 6.45
CA ASN A 70 -13.21 2.49 7.77
C ASN A 70 -12.85 3.73 8.60
#